data_AF-A0A554R939-F1
#
_entry.id   AF-A0A554R939-F1
#
_cell.length_a   1.000
_cell.length_b   1.000
_cell.length_c   1.000
_cell.angle_alpha   90.00
_cell.angle_beta   90.00
_cell.angle_gamma   90.00
#
_symmetry.space_group_name_H-M   'P 1'
#
loop_
_entity.id
_entity.type
_entity.pdbx_description
1 polymer ?
#
loop_
_entity_poly.entity_id
_entity_poly.type
_entity_poly.pdbx_seq_one_letter_code
_entity_poly.pdbx_strand_id
1 'polypeptide(L)'
;MIAMACVLSSCGNAVKDFIADNYSKSSQTGDVAVYSSKDPVGTTVSRIVDAEEPAARSADGGNEYLRYDDDIVTVSAAAGGSTIRVEDINGTYRSGGYAYLGPGFNPGSPAGGGSGSGGSGSAK
;
A
#
# COMPACT_ATOMS: atom_id res chain seq x y z
N MET A 1 -16.87 24.75 -15.47
CA MET A 1 -15.58 25.39 -15.16
C MET A 1 -15.49 25.41 -13.65
N ILE A 2 -14.75 24.53 -13.00
CA ILE A 2 -13.28 24.49 -12.97
C ILE A 2 -12.82 23.03 -12.95
N ALA A 3 -12.00 22.65 -13.93
CA ALA A 3 -11.20 21.44 -13.86
C ALA A 3 -9.95 21.80 -13.07
N MET A 4 -9.93 21.45 -11.78
CA MET A 4 -8.75 21.57 -10.94
C MET A 4 -7.95 20.27 -11.10
N ALA A 5 -7.21 20.15 -12.21
CA ALA A 5 -6.16 19.15 -12.34
C ALA A 5 -4.96 19.61 -11.50
N CYS A 6 -5.01 19.37 -10.19
CA CYS A 6 -3.83 19.43 -9.36
C CYS A 6 -3.00 18.18 -9.62
N VAL A 7 -2.10 18.26 -10.59
CA VAL A 7 -0.99 17.32 -10.72
C VAL A 7 -0.03 17.63 -9.57
N LEU A 8 -0.33 17.10 -8.38
CA LEU A 8 0.60 17.08 -7.26
C LEU A 8 1.54 15.92 -7.49
N SER A 9 2.58 16.14 -8.29
CA SER A 9 3.82 15.38 -8.17
C SER A 9 4.45 15.71 -6.82
N SER A 10 3.88 15.16 -5.75
CA SER A 10 4.42 15.19 -4.39
C SER A 10 5.15 13.88 -4.17
N CYS A 11 6.48 13.96 -4.05
CA CYS A 11 7.33 12.83 -3.71
C CYS A 11 6.78 12.02 -2.52
N GLY A 12 6.50 10.74 -2.75
CA GLY A 12 6.48 9.66 -1.76
C GLY A 12 5.28 9.55 -0.82
N ASN A 13 4.67 10.66 -0.37
CA ASN A 13 3.65 10.61 0.70
C ASN A 13 2.26 11.14 0.33
N ALA A 14 1.99 11.45 -0.94
CA ALA A 14 0.74 12.09 -1.38
C ALA A 14 -0.53 11.34 -0.92
N VAL A 15 -0.55 10.01 -1.07
CA VAL A 15 -1.71 9.20 -0.67
C VAL A 15 -1.91 9.14 0.85
N LYS A 16 -0.82 9.07 1.62
CA LYS A 16 -0.86 9.06 3.09
C LYS A 16 -1.49 10.35 3.61
N ASP A 17 -1.04 11.49 3.07
CA ASP A 17 -1.54 12.81 3.46
C ASP A 17 -3.01 12.96 3.08
N PHE A 18 -3.39 12.58 1.85
CA PHE A 18 -4.79 12.58 1.43
C PHE A 18 -5.68 11.75 2.37
N ILE A 19 -5.23 10.54 2.74
CA ILE A 19 -6.00 9.69 3.64
C ILE A 19 -6.11 10.31 5.04
N ALA A 20 -5.02 10.86 5.55
CA ALA A 20 -4.99 11.50 6.88
C ALA A 20 -5.91 12.72 6.97
N ASP A 21 -6.02 13.50 5.90
CA ASP A 21 -6.85 14.71 5.84
C ASP A 21 -8.34 14.40 5.63
N ASN A 22 -8.68 13.31 4.96
CA ASN A 22 -10.06 13.03 4.53
C ASN A 22 -10.78 11.96 5.35
N TYR A 23 -10.06 11.14 6.13
CA TYR A 23 -10.63 10.03 6.88
C TYR A 23 -10.29 10.08 8.36
N SER A 24 -11.12 9.42 9.19
CA SER A 24 -10.95 9.47 10.64
C SER A 24 -9.97 8.40 11.13
N LYS A 25 -8.81 8.83 11.62
CA LYS A 25 -7.82 7.91 12.21
C LYS A 25 -8.41 7.18 13.41
N SER A 26 -8.42 5.86 13.32
CA SER A 26 -8.99 4.95 14.33
C SER A 26 -7.91 4.38 15.24
N SER A 27 -6.74 4.05 14.68
CA SER A 27 -5.58 3.59 15.44
C SER A 27 -4.28 3.76 14.67
N GLN A 28 -3.16 3.65 15.38
CA GLN A 28 -1.83 3.59 14.80
C GLN A 28 -0.94 2.68 15.65
N THR A 29 -0.26 1.74 15.00
CA THR A 29 0.69 0.81 15.63
C THR A 29 1.92 0.70 14.76
N GLY A 30 3.05 1.25 15.22
CA GLY A 30 4.27 1.33 14.42
C GLY A 30 4.01 2.07 13.10
N ASP A 31 4.41 1.45 11.99
CA ASP A 31 4.28 1.97 10.62
C ASP A 31 2.91 1.66 9.98
N VAL A 32 1.94 1.20 10.77
CA VAL A 32 0.58 0.91 10.31
C VAL A 32 -0.40 1.91 10.92
N ALA A 33 -1.10 2.63 10.06
CA ALA A 33 -2.20 3.51 10.44
C ALA A 33 -3.53 2.95 9.92
N VAL A 34 -4.57 3.03 10.74
CA VAL A 34 -5.92 2.58 10.38
C VAL A 34 -6.88 3.75 10.45
N TYR A 35 -7.64 3.96 9.39
CA TYR A 35 -8.65 5.01 9.26
C TYR A 35 -10.03 4.39 8.99
N SER A 36 -11.07 5.13 9.32
CA SER A 36 -12.45 4.77 9.01
C SER A 36 -13.06 5.72 7.98
N SER A 37 -13.84 5.14 7.08
CA SER A 37 -14.68 5.82 6.11
C SER A 37 -16.13 5.44 6.35
N LYS A 38 -17.05 6.39 6.15
CA LYS A 38 -18.50 6.15 6.20
C LYS A 38 -19.04 5.59 4.88
N ASP A 39 -18.21 5.59 3.84
CA ASP A 39 -18.56 5.10 2.52
C ASP A 39 -18.20 3.62 2.37
N PRO A 40 -18.89 2.87 1.50
CA PRO A 40 -18.53 1.48 1.20
C PRO A 40 -17.18 1.40 0.48
N VAL A 41 -16.57 0.20 0.49
CA VAL A 41 -15.24 -0.09 -0.08
C VAL A 41 -15.06 0.52 -1.47
N GLY A 42 -15.98 0.25 -2.40
CA GLY A 42 -15.85 0.75 -3.78
C GLY A 42 -15.76 2.27 -3.89
N THR A 43 -16.60 3.00 -3.14
CA THR A 43 -16.59 4.47 -3.14
C THR A 43 -15.34 5.02 -2.46
N THR A 44 -14.91 4.43 -1.34
CA THR A 44 -13.67 4.80 -0.66
C THR A 44 -12.47 4.59 -1.58
N VAL A 45 -12.38 3.45 -2.26
CA VAL A 45 -11.29 3.13 -3.19
C VAL A 45 -11.29 4.07 -4.39
N SER A 46 -12.45 4.34 -5.00
CA SER A 46 -12.55 5.30 -6.10
C SER A 46 -11.99 6.67 -5.71
N ARG A 47 -12.34 7.20 -4.53
CA ARG A 47 -11.81 8.51 -4.08
C ARG A 47 -10.30 8.49 -3.84
N ILE A 48 -9.75 7.40 -3.31
CA ILE A 48 -8.31 7.28 -3.09
C ILE A 48 -7.57 7.21 -4.43
N VAL A 49 -8.06 6.40 -5.38
CA VAL A 49 -7.48 6.26 -6.72
C VAL A 49 -7.61 7.54 -7.55
N ASP A 50 -8.73 8.26 -7.43
CA ASP A 50 -8.94 9.54 -8.10
C ASP A 50 -8.01 10.64 -7.56
N ALA A 51 -7.59 10.53 -6.29
CA ALA A 51 -6.65 11.46 -5.67
C ALA A 51 -5.20 11.16 -6.03
N GLU A 52 -4.82 9.87 -6.01
CA GLU A 52 -3.49 9.40 -6.40
C GLU A 52 -3.59 8.01 -7.05
N GLU A 53 -3.09 7.88 -8.27
CA GLU A 53 -3.13 6.63 -9.03
C GLU A 53 -2.13 5.61 -8.45
N PRO A 54 -2.56 4.39 -8.06
CA PRO A 54 -1.65 3.40 -7.53
C PRO A 54 -0.79 2.76 -8.62
N ALA A 55 0.45 2.42 -8.29
CA ALA A 55 1.36 1.70 -9.16
C ALA A 55 0.94 0.23 -9.40
N ALA A 56 0.11 -0.34 -8.52
CA ALA A 56 -0.57 -1.62 -8.75
C ALA A 56 -1.87 -1.70 -7.95
N ARG A 57 -2.86 -2.44 -8.46
CA ARG A 57 -4.13 -2.70 -7.78
C ARG A 57 -4.54 -4.15 -7.91
N SER A 58 -5.10 -4.71 -6.85
CA SER A 58 -5.66 -6.07 -6.83
C SER A 58 -6.82 -6.17 -5.84
N ALA A 59 -7.70 -7.14 -6.03
CA ALA A 59 -8.82 -7.42 -5.15
C ALA A 59 -8.81 -8.89 -4.73
N ASP A 60 -8.93 -9.14 -3.43
CA ASP A 60 -8.95 -10.49 -2.88
C ASP A 60 -9.78 -10.53 -1.58
N GLY A 61 -10.60 -11.58 -1.42
CA GLY A 61 -11.37 -11.80 -0.19
C GLY A 61 -12.34 -10.68 0.21
N GLY A 62 -12.77 -9.82 -0.73
CA GLY A 62 -13.61 -8.64 -0.45
C GLY A 62 -12.84 -7.40 -0.01
N ASN A 63 -11.51 -7.45 -0.06
CA ASN A 63 -10.63 -6.31 0.16
C ASN A 63 -10.08 -5.79 -1.17
N GLU A 64 -9.74 -4.51 -1.18
CA GLU A 64 -9.06 -3.83 -2.27
C GLU A 64 -7.67 -3.41 -1.81
N TYR A 65 -6.66 -3.75 -2.60
CA TYR A 65 -5.25 -3.48 -2.31
C TYR A 65 -4.71 -2.51 -3.35
N LEU A 66 -4.16 -1.39 -2.89
CA LEU A 66 -3.57 -0.34 -3.70
C LEU A 66 -2.10 -0.19 -3.30
N ARG A 67 -1.19 -0.46 -4.22
CA ARG A 67 0.25 -0.26 -4.00
C ARG A 67 0.66 1.09 -4.55
N TYR A 68 1.29 1.89 -3.70
CA TYR A 68 1.99 3.12 -4.03
C TYR A 68 3.49 2.90 -3.88
N ASP A 69 4.29 3.92 -4.18
CA ASP A 69 5.75 3.80 -4.13
C ASP A 69 6.27 3.50 -2.73
N ASP A 70 5.71 4.15 -1.71
CA ASP A 70 6.13 4.00 -0.30
C ASP A 70 5.08 3.29 0.57
N ASP A 71 3.91 2.94 0.02
CA ASP A 71 2.77 2.47 0.79
C ASP A 71 1.98 1.32 0.16
N ILE A 72 1.36 0.52 1.01
CA ILE A 72 0.25 -0.34 0.64
C ILE A 72 -0.99 0.09 1.43
N VAL A 73 -2.04 0.43 0.68
CA VAL A 73 -3.36 0.75 1.22
C VAL A 73 -4.27 -0.44 1.01
N THR A 74 -4.84 -0.97 2.09
CA THR A 74 -5.88 -2.00 2.05
C THR A 74 -7.21 -1.39 2.49
N VAL A 75 -8.23 -1.51 1.66
CA VAL A 75 -9.60 -1.09 2.00
C VAL A 75 -10.47 -2.33 2.19
N SER A 76 -11.13 -2.43 3.33
CA SER A 76 -11.99 -3.56 3.70
C SER A 76 -13.34 -3.09 4.23
N ALA A 77 -14.36 -3.94 4.14
CA ALA A 77 -15.69 -3.61 4.64
C ALA A 77 -15.69 -3.47 6.18
N ALA A 78 -16.45 -2.51 6.69
CA ALA A 78 -16.65 -2.30 8.12
C ALA A 78 -18.12 -2.00 8.43
N ALA A 79 -18.52 -2.12 9.69
CA ALA A 79 -19.88 -1.75 10.10
C ALA A 79 -20.14 -0.26 9.82
N GLY A 80 -21.06 0.04 8.91
CA GLY A 80 -21.39 1.41 8.53
C GLY A 80 -20.43 2.08 7.55
N GLY A 81 -19.56 1.33 6.86
CA GLY A 81 -18.66 1.89 5.84
C GLY A 81 -17.49 0.96 5.50
N SER A 82 -16.28 1.51 5.55
CA SER A 82 -15.05 0.77 5.26
C SER A 82 -13.89 1.18 6.17
N THR A 83 -12.96 0.26 6.38
CA THR A 83 -11.69 0.51 7.04
C THR A 83 -10.61 0.70 5.98
N ILE A 84 -9.69 1.64 6.21
CA ILE A 84 -8.53 1.90 5.37
C ILE A 84 -7.29 1.63 6.23
N ARG A 85 -6.54 0.58 5.89
CA ARG A 85 -5.25 0.30 6.51
C ARG A 85 -4.14 0.79 5.59
N VAL A 86 -3.28 1.66 6.10
CA VAL A 86 -2.11 2.19 5.39
C VAL A 86 -0.87 1.64 6.07
N GLU A 87 0.00 0.99 5.31
CA GLU A 87 1.28 0.48 5.80
C GLU A 87 2.42 0.87 4.86
N ASP A 88 3.59 1.09 5.43
CA ASP A 88 4.82 1.30 4.67
C ASP A 88 5.28 -0.02 4.01
N ILE A 89 5.81 0.08 2.79
CA ILE A 89 6.42 -1.03 2.06
C ILE A 89 7.67 -1.63 2.76
N ASN A 90 8.24 -0.94 3.74
CA ASN A 90 9.41 -1.40 4.50
C ASN A 90 9.17 -2.70 5.31
N GLY A 91 7.91 -3.07 5.59
CA GLY A 91 7.54 -4.24 6.41
C GLY A 91 7.06 -5.45 5.61
N THR A 92 5.77 -5.79 5.74
CA THR A 92 5.10 -6.96 5.14
C THR A 92 5.37 -7.10 3.63
N TYR A 93 5.47 -5.99 2.91
CA TYR A 93 5.77 -6.00 1.49
C TYR A 93 7.17 -6.54 1.19
N ARG A 94 8.20 -6.07 1.91
CA ARG A 94 9.59 -6.55 1.73
C ARG A 94 9.76 -8.03 2.05
N SER A 95 8.95 -8.60 2.95
CA SER A 95 8.94 -10.05 3.22
C SER A 95 8.11 -10.85 2.22
N GLY A 96 7.51 -10.21 1.20
CA GLY A 96 6.71 -10.86 0.17
C GLY A 96 5.27 -11.16 0.58
N GLY A 97 4.79 -10.58 1.68
CA GLY A 97 3.45 -10.83 2.22
C GLY A 97 2.29 -10.46 1.29
N TYR A 98 2.54 -9.72 0.21
CA TYR A 98 1.55 -9.35 -0.82
C TYR A 98 1.76 -10.02 -2.17
N ALA A 99 2.78 -10.89 -2.33
CA ALA A 99 3.10 -11.50 -3.61
C ALA A 99 1.95 -12.34 -4.21
N TYR A 100 1.06 -12.86 -3.36
CA TYR A 100 -0.13 -13.61 -3.76
C TYR A 100 -1.13 -12.78 -4.59
N LEU A 101 -1.07 -11.45 -4.51
CA LEU A 101 -1.92 -10.53 -5.27
C LEU A 101 -1.48 -10.40 -6.74
N GLY A 102 -0.34 -10.98 -7.11
CA GLY A 102 0.15 -11.06 -8.48
C GLY A 102 1.12 -9.95 -8.89
N PRO A 103 1.25 -9.69 -10.20
CA PRO A 103 2.18 -8.69 -10.73
C PRO A 103 1.99 -7.31 -10.08
N GLY A 104 3.10 -6.64 -9.80
CA GLY A 104 3.09 -5.34 -9.12
C GLY A 104 3.08 -5.41 -7.60
N PHE A 105 2.79 -6.56 -6.96
CA PHE A 105 2.85 -6.71 -5.50
C PHE A 105 4.04 -7.54 -4.99
N ASN A 106 4.97 -7.86 -5.89
CA ASN A 106 6.21 -8.54 -5.53
C ASN A 106 7.26 -7.49 -5.15
N PRO A 107 7.92 -7.59 -3.99
CA PRO A 107 9.08 -6.75 -3.73
C PRO A 107 10.12 -6.99 -4.83
N GLY A 108 10.72 -5.92 -5.35
CA GLY A 108 11.83 -6.05 -6.30
C GLY A 108 12.90 -6.97 -5.71
N SER A 109 13.49 -7.84 -6.54
CA SER A 109 14.60 -8.69 -6.09
C SER A 109 15.68 -7.80 -5.46
N PRO A 110 16.27 -8.17 -4.31
CA PRO A 110 17.31 -7.36 -3.70
C PRO A 110 18.42 -7.09 -4.72
N ALA A 111 18.67 -5.82 -5.02
CA ALA A 111 19.74 -5.42 -5.93
C ALA A 111 21.09 -5.54 -5.22
N GLY A 112 21.66 -6.76 -5.17
CA GLY A 112 23.10 -7.01 -4.99
C GLY A 112 23.66 -7.12 -3.55
N GLY A 113 24.38 -8.23 -3.31
CA GLY A 113 25.50 -8.37 -2.34
C GLY A 113 25.10 -8.94 -0.97
N GLY A 114 25.64 -10.06 -0.47
CA GLY A 114 26.95 -10.64 -0.73
C GLY A 114 26.98 -12.15 -0.88
N SER A 115 27.79 -12.57 -1.85
CA SER A 115 28.67 -13.72 -1.73
C SER A 115 29.48 -13.60 -0.44
N GLY A 116 29.42 -14.60 0.45
CA GLY A 116 30.23 -14.61 1.68
C GLY A 116 29.82 -15.67 2.71
N SER A 117 30.59 -16.76 2.74
CA SER A 117 30.73 -17.75 3.83
C SER A 117 29.66 -18.86 3.95
N GLY A 118 29.88 -19.95 3.21
CA GLY A 118 29.22 -21.23 3.48
C GLY A 118 29.74 -22.35 2.58
N GLY A 119 30.89 -22.94 2.92
CA GLY A 119 31.30 -24.22 2.36
C GLY A 119 32.78 -24.33 1.99
N SER A 120 33.64 -24.61 2.97
CA SER A 120 34.90 -25.28 2.69
C SER A 120 34.59 -26.67 2.14
N GLY A 121 34.76 -26.84 0.83
CA GLY A 121 34.58 -28.11 0.14
C GLY A 121 35.58 -28.24 -0.99
N SER A 122 36.88 -28.23 -0.67
CA SER A 122 37.90 -28.71 -1.61
C SER A 122 38.01 -30.21 -1.46
N ALA A 123 37.38 -30.94 -2.37
CA ALA A 123 37.74 -32.31 -2.70
C ALA A 123 38.92 -32.26 -3.69
N LYS A 124 40.08 -32.75 -3.25
CA LYS A 124 41.07 -33.50 -4.05
C LYS A 124 41.83 -34.42 -3.10
#